data_AF-A0A3M5ZPZ5-F1
#
_entry.id   AF-A0A3M5ZPZ5-F1
#
_cell.length_a   1.000
_cell.length_b   1.000
_cell.length_c   1.000
_cell.angle_alpha   90.00
_cell.angle_beta   90.00
_cell.angle_gamma   90.00
#
_symmetry.space_group_name_H-M   'P 1'
#
loop_
_entity.id
_entity.type
_entity.pdbx_description
1 polymer ?
#
loop_
_entity_poly.entity_id
_entity_poly.type
_entity_poly.pdbx_seq_one_letter_code
_entity_poly.pdbx_strand_id
1 'polypeptide(L)'
;MQPYQLHWVRDPGLKANLAVACNGQKAAASAAELIVIVAIPALGLRTANAQLDHVEGSSVLGTDSKAYYRKQIGMFQKVLGVGSSVLWSPILALAALIRPTLSLLPIGHIGGRQWAARNAIFAAQTIMPGAAAKGIDTCPMEGFSGAKVAKLLQLPRGAVIPLVIALGYRADDARIEERWRNPISDIVVTR
;
A
#
# COMPACT_ATOMS: atom_id res chain seq x y z
N MET A 1 -10.25 -5.61 -1.36
CA MET A 1 -10.21 -4.60 -2.44
C MET A 1 -8.83 -4.37 -3.05
N GLN A 2 -7.71 -4.68 -2.37
CA GLN A 2 -6.36 -4.66 -3.00
C GLN A 2 -6.09 -3.40 -3.86
N PRO A 3 -6.20 -2.18 -3.29
CA PRO A 3 -6.11 -0.93 -4.04
C PRO A 3 -4.65 -0.56 -4.36
N TYR A 4 -3.84 -1.54 -4.79
CA TYR A 4 -2.40 -1.37 -4.94
C TYR A 4 -1.82 -2.13 -6.14
N GLN A 5 -0.62 -1.74 -6.52
CA GLN A 5 0.25 -2.37 -7.50
C GLN A 5 1.67 -2.44 -6.93
N LEU A 6 2.38 -3.50 -7.29
CA LEU A 6 3.79 -3.70 -6.98
C LEU A 6 4.59 -3.44 -8.26
N HIS A 7 5.26 -2.30 -8.34
CA HIS A 7 6.07 -1.94 -9.50
C HIS A 7 7.45 -2.54 -9.30
N TRP A 8 7.67 -3.72 -9.87
CA TRP A 8 8.98 -4.39 -9.85
C TRP A 8 9.88 -3.85 -10.96
N VAL A 9 10.90 -3.10 -10.56
CA VAL A 9 11.80 -2.37 -11.46
C VAL A 9 13.11 -3.12 -11.64
N ARG A 10 13.24 -3.76 -12.80
CA ARG A 10 14.42 -4.53 -13.22
C ARG A 10 15.35 -3.76 -14.16
N ASP A 11 14.81 -2.77 -14.88
CA ASP A 11 15.60 -1.99 -15.84
C ASP A 11 16.73 -1.22 -15.11
N PRO A 12 18.01 -1.41 -15.47
CA PRO A 12 19.13 -0.79 -14.78
C PRO A 12 19.09 0.74 -14.79
N GLY A 13 18.67 1.35 -15.91
CA GLY A 13 18.59 2.81 -16.04
C GLY A 13 17.51 3.40 -15.16
N LEU A 14 16.31 2.81 -15.17
CA LEU A 14 15.21 3.21 -14.31
C LEU A 14 15.54 2.97 -12.83
N LYS A 15 16.20 1.86 -12.50
CA LYS A 15 16.66 1.56 -11.14
C LYS A 15 17.65 2.61 -10.64
N ALA A 16 18.64 3.00 -11.45
CA ALA A 16 19.58 4.06 -11.10
C ALA A 16 18.88 5.39 -10.85
N ASN A 17 17.92 5.76 -11.72
CA ASN A 17 17.12 6.98 -11.55
C ASN A 17 16.24 6.93 -10.28
N LEU A 18 15.67 5.77 -9.96
CA LEU A 18 14.92 5.57 -8.71
C LEU A 18 15.81 5.62 -7.47
N ALA A 19 17.03 5.09 -7.52
CA ALA A 19 17.99 5.20 -6.42
C ALA A 19 18.33 6.68 -6.13
N VAL A 20 18.52 7.50 -7.17
CA VAL A 20 18.67 8.96 -7.02
C VAL A 20 17.41 9.58 -6.42
N ALA A 21 16.21 9.15 -6.85
CA ALA A 21 14.95 9.61 -6.28
C ALA A 21 14.75 9.17 -4.81
N CYS A 22 15.43 8.12 -4.36
CA CYS A 22 15.49 7.69 -2.96
C CYS A 22 16.53 8.47 -2.13
N ASN A 23 16.84 9.72 -2.52
CA ASN A 23 17.76 10.63 -1.85
C ASN A 23 19.18 10.05 -1.66
N GLY A 24 19.64 9.21 -2.59
CA GLY A 24 20.99 8.65 -2.55
C GLY A 24 21.21 7.58 -1.47
N GLN A 25 20.13 6.98 -0.94
CA GLN A 25 20.23 5.87 0.00
C GLN A 25 21.02 4.70 -0.61
N LYS A 26 22.05 4.22 0.10
CA LYS A 26 22.91 3.11 -0.34
C LYS A 26 22.12 1.83 -0.63
N ALA A 27 21.08 1.56 0.15
CA ALA A 27 20.20 0.41 -0.04
C ALA A 27 19.55 0.42 -1.44
N ALA A 28 19.06 1.58 -1.89
CA ALA A 28 18.45 1.70 -3.21
C ALA A 28 19.48 1.56 -4.35
N ALA A 29 20.68 2.12 -4.16
CA ALA A 29 21.74 2.11 -5.17
C ALA A 29 22.39 0.73 -5.36
N SER A 30 22.53 -0.04 -4.28
CA SER A 30 23.14 -1.39 -4.28
C SER A 30 22.14 -2.52 -4.49
N ALA A 31 20.83 -2.22 -4.51
CA ALA A 31 19.79 -3.22 -4.65
C ALA A 31 19.94 -4.02 -5.96
N ALA A 32 19.76 -5.34 -5.88
CA ALA A 32 19.54 -6.17 -7.06
C ALA A 32 18.23 -5.75 -7.74
N GLU A 33 17.18 -5.54 -6.94
CA GLU A 33 15.83 -5.23 -7.40
C GLU A 33 15.19 -4.13 -6.54
N LEU A 34 14.39 -3.26 -7.17
CA LEU A 34 13.53 -2.30 -6.47
C LEU A 34 12.06 -2.66 -6.71
N ILE A 35 11.27 -2.71 -5.64
CA ILE A 35 9.81 -2.79 -5.72
C ILE A 35 9.22 -1.50 -5.16
N VAL A 36 8.59 -0.71 -6.01
CA VAL A 36 7.85 0.50 -5.59
C VAL A 36 6.40 0.10 -5.29
N ILE A 37 5.97 0.29 -4.04
CA ILE A 37 4.61 0.00 -3.62
C ILE A 37 3.75 1.20 -3.99
N VAL A 38 2.74 0.99 -4.85
CA VAL A 38 1.86 2.07 -5.31
C VAL A 38 0.42 1.75 -4.91
N ALA A 39 -0.22 2.66 -4.21
CA ALA A 39 -1.61 2.57 -3.79
C ALA A 39 -2.47 3.60 -4.54
N ILE A 40 -3.61 3.16 -5.07
CA ILE A 40 -4.54 4.00 -5.84
C ILE A 40 -5.97 3.57 -5.49
N PRO A 41 -6.80 4.46 -4.92
CA PRO A 41 -8.19 4.13 -4.55
C PRO A 41 -9.02 3.59 -5.71
N ALA A 42 -8.80 4.10 -6.92
CA ALA A 42 -9.48 3.66 -8.14
C ALA A 42 -9.21 2.17 -8.47
N LEU A 43 -8.03 1.64 -8.13
CA LEU A 43 -7.77 0.20 -8.27
C LEU A 43 -8.66 -0.60 -7.32
N GLY A 44 -8.96 -0.07 -6.13
CA GLY A 44 -9.90 -0.68 -5.19
C GLY A 44 -11.31 -0.79 -5.76
N LEU A 45 -11.79 0.25 -6.46
CA LEU A 45 -13.10 0.21 -7.13
C LEU A 45 -13.10 -0.81 -8.28
N ARG A 46 -12.04 -0.85 -9.08
CA ARG A 46 -11.88 -1.85 -10.15
C ARG A 46 -11.91 -3.26 -9.60
N THR A 47 -11.18 -3.53 -8.52
CA THR A 47 -11.18 -4.84 -7.85
C THR A 47 -12.52 -5.16 -7.22
N ALA A 48 -13.22 -4.18 -6.65
CA ALA A 48 -14.58 -4.39 -6.12
C ALA A 48 -15.54 -4.88 -7.22
N ASN A 49 -15.50 -4.26 -8.40
CA ASN A 49 -16.31 -4.69 -9.55
C ASN A 49 -15.95 -6.12 -9.98
N ALA A 50 -14.65 -6.40 -10.20
CA ALA A 50 -14.21 -7.73 -10.60
C ALA A 50 -14.53 -8.81 -9.55
N GLN A 51 -14.47 -8.46 -8.26
CA GLN A 51 -14.84 -9.36 -7.17
C GLN A 51 -16.34 -9.65 -7.18
N LEU A 52 -17.18 -8.65 -7.49
CA LEU A 52 -18.62 -8.87 -7.64
C LEU A 52 -18.90 -9.84 -8.79
N ASP A 53 -18.30 -9.61 -9.96
CA ASP A 53 -18.45 -10.48 -11.12
C ASP A 53 -18.04 -11.93 -10.80
N HIS A 54 -16.93 -12.11 -10.08
CA HIS A 54 -16.48 -13.42 -9.60
C HIS A 54 -17.48 -14.08 -8.64
N VAL A 55 -18.02 -13.34 -7.69
CA VAL A 55 -19.01 -13.86 -6.72
C VAL A 55 -20.30 -14.28 -7.43
N GLU A 56 -20.80 -13.45 -8.35
CA GLU A 56 -22.02 -13.75 -9.11
C GLU A 56 -21.82 -14.96 -10.03
N GLY A 57 -20.67 -15.04 -10.70
CA GLY A 57 -20.31 -16.14 -11.60
C GLY A 57 -19.91 -17.45 -10.90
N SER A 58 -19.70 -17.44 -9.57
CA SER A 58 -19.30 -18.64 -8.84
C SER A 58 -20.42 -19.68 -8.78
N SER A 59 -20.14 -20.92 -9.18
CA SER A 59 -21.03 -22.06 -9.00
C SER A 59 -20.96 -22.70 -7.60
N VAL A 60 -19.93 -22.34 -6.83
CA VAL A 60 -19.65 -22.91 -5.49
C VAL A 60 -20.37 -22.13 -4.39
N LEU A 61 -20.54 -20.82 -4.56
CA LEU A 61 -21.18 -19.97 -3.55
C LEU A 61 -22.70 -20.14 -3.56
N GLY A 62 -23.26 -20.47 -2.40
CA GLY A 62 -24.70 -20.45 -2.16
C GLY A 62 -25.31 -19.04 -2.24
N THR A 63 -26.65 -18.98 -2.33
CA THR A 63 -27.41 -17.73 -2.49
C THR A 63 -27.14 -16.71 -1.39
N ASP A 64 -27.07 -17.16 -0.14
CA ASP A 64 -26.89 -16.29 1.02
C ASP A 64 -25.48 -15.68 1.05
N SER A 65 -24.47 -16.49 0.72
CA SER A 65 -23.09 -16.03 0.57
C SER A 65 -22.98 -14.99 -0.54
N LYS A 66 -23.61 -15.22 -1.69
CA LYS A 66 -23.65 -14.23 -2.79
C LYS A 66 -24.33 -12.93 -2.35
N ALA A 67 -25.47 -13.02 -1.66
CA ALA A 67 -26.18 -11.84 -1.15
C ALA A 67 -25.33 -11.04 -0.14
N TYR A 68 -24.64 -11.73 0.78
CA TYR A 68 -23.73 -11.12 1.74
C TYR A 68 -22.61 -10.34 1.04
N TYR A 69 -21.89 -11.00 0.12
CA TYR A 69 -20.79 -10.35 -0.60
C TYR A 69 -21.30 -9.21 -1.49
N ARG A 70 -22.42 -9.38 -2.19
CA ARG A 70 -23.04 -8.32 -2.99
C ARG A 70 -23.32 -7.07 -2.17
N LYS A 71 -23.90 -7.23 -0.97
CA LYS A 71 -24.17 -6.11 -0.06
C LYS A 71 -22.88 -5.42 0.39
N GLN A 72 -21.87 -6.20 0.80
CA GLN A 72 -20.58 -5.67 1.26
C GLN A 72 -19.83 -4.95 0.13
N ILE A 73 -19.69 -5.60 -1.03
CA ILE A 73 -18.99 -5.06 -2.20
C ILE A 73 -19.72 -3.82 -2.73
N GLY A 74 -21.06 -3.84 -2.79
CA GLY A 74 -21.87 -2.70 -3.20
C GLY A 74 -21.68 -1.47 -2.30
N MET A 75 -21.50 -1.67 -1.00
CA MET A 75 -21.12 -0.58 -0.09
C MET A 75 -19.75 0.01 -0.46
N PHE A 76 -18.75 -0.85 -0.68
CA PHE A 76 -17.42 -0.40 -1.10
C PHE A 76 -17.41 0.29 -2.46
N GLN A 77 -18.23 -0.14 -3.42
CA GLN A 77 -18.37 0.54 -4.72
C GLN A 77 -18.88 1.98 -4.54
N LYS A 78 -19.90 2.18 -3.69
CA LYS A 78 -20.43 3.53 -3.39
C LYS A 78 -19.40 4.42 -2.71
N VAL A 79 -18.69 3.87 -1.72
CA VAL A 79 -17.64 4.56 -0.98
C VAL A 79 -16.48 4.93 -1.90
N LEU A 80 -15.94 3.98 -2.67
CA LEU A 80 -14.77 4.19 -3.52
C LEU A 80 -15.10 4.99 -4.79
N GLY A 81 -16.35 4.97 -5.24
CA GLY A 81 -16.88 5.83 -6.29
C GLY A 81 -17.22 7.23 -5.76
N VAL A 82 -18.51 7.47 -5.48
CA VAL A 82 -19.03 8.80 -5.09
C VAL A 82 -18.43 9.29 -3.77
N GLY A 83 -18.22 8.39 -2.81
CA GLY A 83 -17.66 8.73 -1.50
C GLY A 83 -16.22 9.24 -1.56
N SER A 84 -15.43 8.88 -2.57
CA SER A 84 -14.04 9.34 -2.75
C SER A 84 -13.93 10.75 -3.34
N SER A 85 -15.05 11.41 -3.65
CA SER A 85 -15.04 12.75 -4.25
C SER A 85 -14.30 13.76 -3.38
N VAL A 86 -13.58 14.69 -4.02
CA VAL A 86 -12.82 15.75 -3.34
C VAL A 86 -13.70 16.60 -2.42
N LEU A 87 -14.98 16.77 -2.79
CA LEU A 87 -15.98 17.57 -2.06
C LEU A 87 -16.23 17.06 -0.63
N TRP A 88 -16.05 15.76 -0.38
CA TRP A 88 -16.24 15.19 0.95
C TRP A 88 -15.06 15.42 1.89
N SER A 89 -13.87 15.74 1.36
CA SER A 89 -12.66 15.93 2.17
C SER A 89 -12.76 17.07 3.20
N PRO A 90 -13.19 18.31 2.83
CA PRO A 90 -13.33 19.39 3.82
C PRO A 90 -14.43 19.10 4.85
N ILE A 91 -15.54 18.49 4.42
CA ILE A 91 -16.66 18.12 5.30
C ILE A 91 -16.17 17.11 6.35
N LEU A 92 -15.46 16.06 5.91
CA LEU A 92 -14.93 15.04 6.81
C LEU A 92 -13.86 15.60 7.74
N ALA A 93 -13.00 16.50 7.26
CA ALA A 93 -11.98 17.14 8.08
C ALA A 93 -12.60 17.97 9.22
N LEU A 94 -13.64 18.77 8.93
CA LEU A 94 -14.35 19.55 9.94
C LEU A 94 -15.09 18.62 10.93
N ALA A 95 -15.78 17.59 10.44
CA ALA A 95 -16.45 16.63 11.30
C ALA A 95 -15.48 15.85 12.21
N ALA A 96 -14.26 15.57 11.71
CA ALA A 96 -13.22 14.90 12.49
C ALA A 96 -12.68 15.74 13.64
N LEU A 97 -12.81 17.08 13.61
CA LEU A 97 -12.46 17.93 14.76
C LEU A 97 -13.37 17.67 15.96
N ILE A 98 -14.64 17.37 15.72
CA ILE A 98 -15.62 17.05 16.77
C ILE A 98 -15.55 15.55 17.11
N ARG A 99 -15.36 14.70 16.10
CA ARG A 99 -15.31 13.24 16.26
C ARG A 99 -14.10 12.64 15.51
N PRO A 100 -12.93 12.52 16.17
CA PRO A 100 -11.68 12.10 15.54
C PRO A 100 -11.74 10.75 14.80
N THR A 101 -12.61 9.84 15.25
CA THR A 101 -12.79 8.51 14.61
C THR A 101 -13.25 8.60 13.15
N LEU A 102 -13.85 9.72 12.73
CA LEU A 102 -14.28 9.92 11.34
C LEU A 102 -13.10 10.00 10.37
N SER A 103 -11.90 10.36 10.82
CA SER A 103 -10.67 10.37 10.00
C SER A 103 -10.27 8.98 9.48
N LEU A 104 -10.78 7.91 10.11
CA LEU A 104 -10.50 6.53 9.71
C LEU A 104 -11.30 6.10 8.48
N LEU A 105 -12.40 6.82 8.17
CA LEU A 105 -13.30 6.46 7.09
C LEU A 105 -12.64 6.70 5.73
N PRO A 106 -12.81 5.77 4.78
CA PRO A 106 -12.32 5.92 3.40
C PRO A 106 -13.21 6.87 2.57
N ILE A 107 -13.58 8.02 3.15
CA ILE A 107 -14.43 9.04 2.51
C ILE A 107 -13.57 10.26 2.18
N GLY A 108 -13.91 10.91 1.06
CA GLY A 108 -13.12 11.99 0.49
C GLY A 108 -11.84 11.52 -0.19
N HIS A 109 -11.24 12.42 -0.95
CA HIS A 109 -9.99 12.15 -1.66
C HIS A 109 -8.86 11.79 -0.69
N ILE A 110 -8.78 12.44 0.47
CA ILE A 110 -7.74 12.16 1.48
C ILE A 110 -8.00 10.83 2.19
N GLY A 111 -9.22 10.59 2.69
CA GLY A 111 -9.55 9.36 3.42
C GLY A 111 -9.39 8.11 2.55
N GLY A 112 -9.82 8.17 1.28
CA GLY A 112 -9.61 7.10 0.31
C GLY A 112 -8.14 6.79 0.08
N ARG A 113 -7.28 7.81 -0.05
CA ARG A 113 -5.83 7.65 -0.21
C ARG A 113 -5.16 7.02 1.01
N GLN A 114 -5.54 7.45 2.21
CA GLN A 114 -5.03 6.89 3.47
C GLN A 114 -5.45 5.43 3.65
N TRP A 115 -6.70 5.11 3.31
CA TRP A 115 -7.16 3.72 3.28
C TRP A 115 -6.39 2.87 2.27
N ALA A 116 -6.16 3.37 1.06
CA ALA A 116 -5.41 2.64 0.04
C ALA A 116 -3.97 2.38 0.46
N ALA A 117 -3.29 3.39 1.03
CA ALA A 117 -1.93 3.27 1.54
C ALA A 117 -1.81 2.20 2.63
N ARG A 118 -2.72 2.19 3.63
CA ARG A 118 -2.75 1.16 4.69
C ARG A 118 -2.87 -0.27 4.11
N ASN A 119 -3.73 -0.46 3.12
CA ASN A 119 -3.87 -1.77 2.46
C ASN A 119 -2.59 -2.19 1.74
N ALA A 120 -1.93 -1.25 1.06
CA ALA A 120 -0.70 -1.51 0.33
C ALA A 120 0.48 -1.83 1.27
N ILE A 121 0.53 -1.20 2.45
CA ILE A 121 1.52 -1.52 3.49
C ILE A 121 1.38 -2.96 3.98
N PHE A 122 0.17 -3.51 4.11
CA PHE A 122 0.01 -4.94 4.46
C PHE A 122 0.60 -5.88 3.40
N ALA A 123 0.48 -5.52 2.11
CA ALA A 123 1.11 -6.28 1.04
C ALA A 123 2.64 -6.18 1.13
N ALA A 124 3.17 -4.97 1.32
CA ALA A 124 4.60 -4.73 1.54
C ALA A 124 5.15 -5.51 2.75
N GLN A 125 4.42 -5.52 3.86
CA GLN A 125 4.75 -6.24 5.07
C GLN A 125 4.82 -7.75 4.85
N THR A 126 4.05 -8.31 3.91
CA THR A 126 4.10 -9.74 3.56
C THR A 126 5.32 -10.06 2.68
N ILE A 127 5.74 -9.13 1.82
CA ILE A 127 6.91 -9.33 0.93
C ILE A 127 8.20 -9.52 1.74
N MET A 128 8.41 -8.71 2.78
CA MET A 128 9.66 -8.72 3.56
C MET A 128 9.96 -10.06 4.27
N PRO A 129 9.06 -10.67 5.07
CA PRO A 129 9.29 -11.99 5.65
C PRO A 129 9.29 -13.09 4.58
N GLY A 130 8.53 -12.94 3.49
CA GLY A 130 8.57 -13.87 2.36
C GLY A 130 9.95 -13.90 1.68
N ALA A 131 10.55 -12.73 1.47
CA ALA A 131 11.91 -12.58 0.96
C ALA A 131 12.94 -13.16 1.93
N ALA A 132 12.82 -12.84 3.23
CA ALA A 132 13.70 -13.37 4.26
C ALA A 132 13.66 -14.91 4.33
N ALA A 133 12.47 -15.52 4.21
CA ALA A 133 12.31 -16.97 4.15
C ALA A 133 12.96 -17.62 2.91
N LYS A 134 13.29 -16.81 1.89
CA LYS A 134 14.02 -17.22 0.68
C LYS A 134 15.50 -16.80 0.72
N GLY A 135 16.00 -16.30 1.84
CA GLY A 135 17.38 -15.83 1.96
C GLY A 135 17.67 -14.51 1.25
N ILE A 136 16.62 -13.74 0.91
CA ILE A 136 16.74 -12.44 0.24
C ILE A 136 16.62 -11.34 1.30
N ASP A 137 17.56 -10.41 1.29
CA ASP A 137 17.55 -9.24 2.15
C ASP A 137 16.63 -8.16 1.61
N THR A 138 15.98 -7.45 2.53
CA THR A 138 15.08 -6.34 2.18
C THR A 138 15.34 -5.10 3.03
N CYS A 139 15.16 -3.94 2.43
CA CYS A 139 15.20 -2.65 3.12
C CYS A 139 14.01 -1.79 2.65
N PRO A 140 12.97 -1.61 3.49
CA PRO A 140 11.87 -0.69 3.20
C PRO A 140 12.35 0.76 3.40
N MET A 141 11.99 1.65 2.48
CA MET A 141 12.43 3.04 2.45
C MET A 141 11.25 3.98 2.23
N GLU A 142 11.06 4.92 3.15
CA GLU A 142 10.12 6.05 3.01
C GLU A 142 10.84 7.36 2.61
N GLY A 143 12.17 7.41 2.78
CA GLY A 143 13.01 8.57 2.51
C GLY A 143 13.26 8.86 1.02
N PHE A 144 12.21 8.98 0.22
CA PHE A 144 12.30 9.25 -1.23
C PHE A 144 11.47 10.47 -1.65
N SER A 145 11.77 11.02 -2.82
CA SER A 145 10.97 12.07 -3.44
C SER A 145 9.77 11.47 -4.18
N GLY A 146 8.59 11.51 -3.55
CA GLY A 146 7.36 10.99 -4.14
C GLY A 146 7.02 11.57 -5.52
N ALA A 147 7.29 12.85 -5.74
CA ALA A 147 7.09 13.49 -7.04
C ALA A 147 8.02 12.94 -8.14
N LYS A 148 9.31 12.72 -7.83
CA LYS A 148 10.27 12.14 -8.78
C LYS A 148 9.92 10.69 -9.09
N VAL A 149 9.61 9.88 -8.07
CA VAL A 149 9.22 8.47 -8.27
C VAL A 149 7.93 8.38 -9.09
N ALA A 150 6.92 9.19 -8.78
CA ALA A 150 5.67 9.22 -9.54
C ALA A 150 5.90 9.60 -11.01
N LYS A 151 6.79 10.55 -11.30
CA LYS A 151 7.16 10.91 -12.67
C LYS A 151 7.89 9.77 -13.39
N LEU A 152 8.87 9.15 -12.74
CA LEU A 152 9.66 8.04 -13.30
C LEU A 152 8.78 6.85 -13.68
N LEU A 153 7.80 6.51 -12.84
CA LEU A 153 6.87 5.41 -13.07
C LEU A 153 5.59 5.82 -13.81
N GLN A 154 5.49 7.07 -14.26
CA GLN A 154 4.32 7.61 -14.96
C GLN A 154 3.00 7.37 -14.21
N LEU A 155 3.04 7.51 -12.87
CA LEU A 155 1.88 7.22 -12.03
C LEU A 155 0.76 8.25 -12.25
N PRO A 156 -0.51 7.81 -12.24
CA PRO A 156 -1.62 8.74 -12.38
C PRO A 156 -1.73 9.66 -11.15
N ARG A 157 -2.37 10.81 -11.35
CA ARG A 157 -2.78 11.68 -10.23
C ARG A 157 -3.64 10.88 -9.26
N GLY A 158 -3.46 11.12 -7.97
CA GLY A 158 -4.17 10.38 -6.93
C GLY A 158 -3.40 9.17 -6.39
N ALA A 159 -2.34 8.71 -7.08
CA ALA A 159 -1.47 7.67 -6.56
C ALA A 159 -0.76 8.10 -5.28
N VAL A 160 -0.58 7.13 -4.39
CA VAL A 160 0.20 7.22 -3.16
C VAL A 160 1.31 6.19 -3.26
N ILE A 161 2.52 6.54 -2.87
CA ILE A 161 3.63 5.60 -2.76
C ILE A 161 3.91 5.48 -1.26
N PRO A 162 3.49 4.40 -0.58
CA PRO A 162 3.75 4.27 0.86
C PRO A 162 5.22 4.04 1.14
N LEU A 163 5.88 3.21 0.34
CA LEU A 163 7.30 2.88 0.50
C LEU A 163 7.90 2.27 -0.77
N VAL A 164 9.22 2.30 -0.86
CA VAL A 164 10.03 1.55 -1.83
C VAL A 164 10.77 0.44 -1.09
N ILE A 165 10.81 -0.77 -1.62
CA ILE A 165 11.55 -1.90 -1.05
C ILE A 165 12.77 -2.16 -1.93
N ALA A 166 13.96 -2.06 -1.35
CA ALA A 166 15.17 -2.64 -1.95
C ALA A 166 15.24 -4.12 -1.62
N LEU A 167 15.55 -4.96 -2.61
CA LEU A 167 15.79 -6.38 -2.46
C LEU A 167 17.15 -6.76 -3.03
N GLY A 168 17.84 -7.68 -2.38
CA GLY A 168 19.13 -8.19 -2.83
C GLY A 168 19.77 -9.09 -1.80
N TYR A 169 21.10 -9.16 -1.85
CA TYR A 169 21.92 -9.88 -0.90
C TYR A 169 22.88 -8.89 -0.27
N ARG A 170 22.94 -8.84 1.06
CA ARG A 170 23.91 -8.02 1.78
C ARG A 170 25.33 -8.45 1.43
N ALA A 171 26.27 -7.50 1.47
CA ALA A 171 27.68 -7.81 1.35
C ALA A 171 28.18 -8.63 2.56
N ASP A 172 29.26 -9.39 2.38
CA ASP A 172 29.85 -10.22 3.44
C ASP A 172 30.32 -9.41 4.65
N ASP A 173 30.68 -8.14 4.43
CA ASP A 173 31.10 -7.17 5.45
C ASP A 173 29.95 -6.30 5.98
N ALA A 174 28.69 -6.62 5.65
CA ALA A 174 27.54 -5.85 6.10
C ALA A 174 27.47 -5.81 7.63
N ARG A 175 27.39 -4.60 8.19
CA ARG A 175 27.27 -4.39 9.63
C ARG A 175 25.94 -4.97 10.14
N ILE A 176 26.03 -6.03 10.94
CA ILE A 176 24.87 -6.63 11.62
C ILE A 176 24.89 -6.17 13.06
N GLU A 177 23.92 -5.34 13.42
CA GLU A 177 23.73 -4.85 14.78
C GLU A 177 22.65 -5.65 15.50
N GLU A 178 22.70 -5.63 16.83
CA GLU A 178 21.63 -6.17 17.65
C GLU A 178 20.31 -5.44 17.36
N ARG A 179 19.25 -6.22 17.15
CA ARG A 179 17.94 -5.66 16.82
C ARG A 179 17.25 -5.16 18.09
N TRP A 180 17.25 -3.85 18.29
CA TRP A 180 16.41 -3.25 19.31
C TRP A 180 14.92 -3.35 18.97
N ARG A 181 14.09 -3.75 19.94
CA ARG A 181 12.62 -3.79 19.87
C ARG A 181 12.06 -3.38 21.23
N ASN A 182 10.87 -2.78 21.23
CA ASN A 182 10.15 -2.51 22.47
C ASN A 182 9.91 -3.81 23.25
N PRO A 183 10.00 -3.80 24.59
CA PRO A 183 9.57 -4.90 25.43
C PRO A 183 8.11 -5.30 25.13
N ILE A 184 7.80 -6.60 25.23
CA ILE A 184 6.44 -7.12 24.98
C ILE A 184 5.40 -6.46 25.90
N SER A 185 5.78 -6.19 27.16
CA SER A 185 4.94 -5.52 28.15
C SER A 185 4.43 -4.15 27.71
N ASP A 186 5.18 -3.47 26.83
CA ASP A 186 4.87 -2.10 26.42
C ASP A 186 3.96 -2.08 25.18
N ILE A 187 3.92 -3.19 24.42
CA ILE A 187 3.19 -3.29 23.14
C ILE A 187 2.01 -4.25 23.16
N VAL A 188 1.90 -5.14 24.17
CA VAL A 188 0.78 -6.07 24.33
C VAL A 188 0.01 -5.72 25.60
N VAL A 189 -1.19 -5.16 25.44
CA VAL A 189 -2.11 -4.85 26.54
C VAL A 189 -3.14 -5.96 26.64
N THR A 190 -3.17 -6.68 27.76
CA THR A 190 -4.23 -7.64 28.09
C THR A 190 -5.29 -6.94 28.94
N ARG A 191 -6.57 -7.08 28.57
CA ARG A 191 -7.73 -6.54 29.30
C ARG A 191 -8.77 -7.62 29.44
#